data_AF-A0A0F3IRA2-F1
#
_entry.id   AF-A0A0F3IRA2-F1
#
_cell.length_a   1.000
_cell.length_b   1.000
_cell.length_c   1.000
_cell.angle_alpha   90.00
_cell.angle_beta   90.00
_cell.angle_gamma   90.00
#
_symmetry.space_group_name_H-M   'P 1'
#
loop_
_entity.id
_entity.type
_entity.pdbx_description
1 polymer ?
#
loop_
_entity_poly.entity_id
_entity_poly.type
_entity_poly.pdbx_seq_one_letter_code
_entity_poly.pdbx_strand_id
1 'polypeptide(L)'
;MFKSLGIFIFLFLLSIELNVAVAENCGVVRLLSNKSSGVTVSDNHCEQADSVSLGAVFDLSPGARLWFKTQSESADAHQGICLNRSPAKIRLQVNQEKQPWVSPKLETCSQWQDNKLQCTEPKTHQPLLVCVLAALTEASQGFEDRTTSVKVRGLPALDEPNLAGFEAKLAAETIDVDSVVDTMQLDIDLCRSVNPSAKAIDLSWQVVDGVVTSVSPTPSQLSSREANDNYWLECLTSVVKKCNLSALS
;
A
#
# COMPACT_ATOMS: atom_id res chain seq x y z
N MET A 1 -65.74 3.42 22.57
CA MET A 1 -64.43 3.73 23.19
C MET A 1 -63.21 3.03 22.54
N PHE A 2 -63.32 2.39 21.36
CA PHE A 2 -62.18 1.71 20.70
C PHE A 2 -61.96 2.19 19.25
N LYS A 3 -61.80 3.51 19.03
CA LYS A 3 -61.45 4.05 17.69
C LYS A 3 -60.13 4.80 17.63
N SER A 4 -59.46 5.03 18.76
CA SER A 4 -58.23 5.84 18.81
C SER A 4 -56.93 5.03 18.84
N LEU A 5 -56.99 3.70 18.97
CA LEU A 5 -55.81 2.84 19.13
C LEU A 5 -55.17 2.44 17.78
N GLY A 6 -55.93 2.45 16.68
CA GLY A 6 -55.43 2.07 15.35
C GLY A 6 -54.54 3.12 14.68
N ILE A 7 -54.68 4.40 15.07
CA ILE A 7 -53.95 5.51 14.42
C ILE A 7 -52.52 5.63 14.96
N PHE A 8 -52.27 5.25 16.23
CA PHE A 8 -50.93 5.30 16.80
C PHE A 8 -49.99 4.20 16.27
N ILE A 9 -50.52 3.04 15.88
CA ILE A 9 -49.71 1.94 15.32
C ILE A 9 -49.27 2.26 13.87
N PHE A 10 -50.09 2.99 13.11
CA PHE A 10 -49.74 3.37 11.74
C PHE A 10 -48.65 4.46 11.68
N LEU A 11 -48.57 5.34 12.68
CA LEU A 11 -47.51 6.36 12.80
C LEU A 11 -46.18 5.81 13.33
N PHE A 12 -46.18 4.69 14.05
CA PHE A 12 -44.94 4.06 14.54
C PHE A 12 -44.27 3.19 13.46
N LEU A 13 -45.04 2.64 12.52
CA LEU A 13 -44.52 1.85 11.40
C LEU A 13 -43.95 2.71 10.26
N LEU A 14 -44.29 4.01 10.19
CA LEU A 14 -43.75 4.92 9.16
C LEU A 14 -42.36 5.50 9.48
N SER A 15 -41.81 5.21 10.67
CA SER A 15 -40.51 5.73 11.12
C SER A 15 -39.34 4.77 10.88
N ILE A 16 -39.56 3.65 10.19
CA ILE A 16 -38.52 2.62 9.94
C ILE A 16 -37.89 2.75 8.55
N GLU A 17 -38.47 3.55 7.66
CA GLU A 17 -37.96 3.71 6.29
C GLU A 17 -37.21 5.02 6.12
N LEU A 18 -35.89 4.99 6.30
CA LEU A 18 -34.87 5.81 5.57
C LEU A 18 -33.48 5.59 6.17
N ASN A 19 -33.01 4.35 6.19
CA ASN A 19 -31.57 4.04 6.18
C ASN A 19 -31.30 3.10 5.00
N VAL A 20 -31.83 3.46 3.82
CA VAL A 20 -31.50 2.76 2.59
C VAL A 20 -30.19 3.35 2.08
N ALA A 21 -29.11 2.63 2.38
CA ALA A 21 -27.89 2.47 1.61
C ALA A 21 -27.35 3.72 0.88
N VAL A 22 -26.50 4.49 1.55
CA VAL A 22 -25.44 5.26 0.87
C VAL A 22 -24.33 4.28 0.48
N ALA A 23 -24.65 3.30 -0.36
CA ALA A 23 -23.73 2.25 -0.82
C ALA A 23 -23.34 2.42 -2.29
N GLU A 24 -23.58 3.58 -2.88
CA GLU A 24 -23.20 3.83 -4.26
C GLU A 24 -21.80 4.48 -4.26
N ASN A 25 -20.81 3.66 -4.64
CA ASN A 25 -19.45 4.05 -5.06
C ASN A 25 -18.35 4.06 -3.99
N CYS A 26 -18.47 3.22 -2.96
CA CYS A 26 -17.36 2.95 -2.05
C CYS A 26 -16.42 1.86 -2.55
N GLY A 27 -15.12 2.05 -2.34
CA GLY A 27 -14.12 1.00 -2.55
C GLY A 27 -13.43 1.03 -3.91
N VAL A 28 -13.83 1.91 -4.84
CA VAL A 28 -13.12 2.10 -6.14
C VAL A 28 -11.61 2.23 -5.94
N VAL A 29 -11.22 3.01 -4.92
CA VAL A 29 -9.86 3.19 -4.47
C VAL A 29 -9.78 2.86 -2.99
N ARG A 30 -8.70 2.21 -2.58
CA ARG A 30 -8.30 2.03 -1.19
C ARG A 30 -7.02 2.80 -0.90
N LEU A 31 -7.04 3.62 0.14
CA LEU A 31 -5.87 4.31 0.67
C LEU A 31 -4.98 3.29 1.38
N LEU A 32 -3.69 3.26 1.04
CA LEU A 32 -2.69 2.52 1.80
C LEU A 32 -2.09 3.47 2.84
N SER A 33 -2.87 3.73 3.89
CA SER A 33 -2.57 4.72 4.94
C SER A 33 -1.20 4.48 5.59
N ASN A 34 -0.83 3.21 5.70
CA ASN A 34 0.41 2.73 6.27
C ASN A 34 1.66 2.98 5.40
N LYS A 35 1.51 3.17 4.09
CA LYS A 35 2.58 3.52 3.13
C LYS A 35 2.58 5.01 2.77
N SER A 36 1.44 5.65 2.96
CA SER A 36 1.22 7.07 2.69
C SER A 36 1.78 7.96 3.80
N SER A 37 2.15 9.19 3.47
CA SER A 37 2.61 10.21 4.43
C SER A 37 2.14 11.59 4.00
N GLY A 38 1.71 12.42 4.95
CA GLY A 38 1.27 13.79 4.68
C GLY A 38 -0.03 13.91 3.85
N VAL A 39 -0.83 12.84 3.81
CA VAL A 39 -2.11 12.77 3.09
C VAL A 39 -3.25 12.89 4.09
N THR A 40 -4.22 13.75 3.77
CA THR A 40 -5.54 13.75 4.42
C THR A 40 -6.62 13.44 3.37
N VAL A 41 -7.69 12.77 3.77
CA VAL A 41 -8.83 12.49 2.88
C VAL A 41 -10.01 13.36 3.33
N SER A 42 -10.59 14.13 2.43
CA SER A 42 -11.87 14.83 2.65
C SER A 42 -12.95 14.27 1.74
N ASP A 43 -14.20 14.57 2.09
CA ASP A 43 -15.38 14.20 1.30
C ASP A 43 -15.48 12.67 1.05
N ASN A 44 -15.00 11.89 2.02
CA ASN A 44 -15.09 10.43 1.99
C ASN A 44 -16.35 9.97 2.74
N HIS A 45 -17.24 9.30 2.03
CA HIS A 45 -18.50 8.78 2.55
C HIS A 45 -18.45 7.27 2.87
N CYS A 46 -17.28 6.63 2.77
CA CYS A 46 -17.14 5.22 3.10
C CYS A 46 -16.97 4.98 4.60
N GLU A 47 -17.65 3.95 5.12
CA GLU A 47 -17.54 3.53 6.51
C GLU A 47 -16.21 2.80 6.81
N GLN A 48 -15.67 2.09 5.81
CA GLN A 48 -14.39 1.39 5.92
C GLN A 48 -13.25 2.41 5.89
N ALA A 49 -12.39 2.38 6.92
CA ALA A 49 -11.35 3.39 7.15
C ALA A 49 -10.40 3.63 5.94
N ASP A 50 -10.06 2.57 5.21
CA ASP A 50 -9.16 2.66 4.05
C ASP A 50 -9.89 2.74 2.72
N SER A 51 -11.21 2.57 2.68
CA SER A 51 -11.97 2.66 1.42
C SER A 51 -12.30 4.10 1.10
N VAL A 52 -12.18 4.46 -0.17
CA VAL A 52 -12.36 5.82 -0.65
C VAL A 52 -13.52 5.85 -1.63
N SER A 53 -14.45 6.77 -1.39
CA SER A 53 -15.64 6.97 -2.22
C SER A 53 -15.33 7.79 -3.47
N LEU A 54 -16.13 7.58 -4.51
CA LEU A 54 -16.16 8.50 -5.65
C LEU A 54 -16.55 9.91 -5.16
N GLY A 55 -15.80 10.91 -5.62
CA GLY A 55 -15.93 12.30 -5.21
C GLY A 55 -14.92 12.72 -4.13
N ALA A 56 -14.37 11.78 -3.36
CA ALA A 56 -13.43 12.06 -2.30
C ALA A 56 -12.14 12.74 -2.80
N VAL A 57 -11.51 13.51 -1.92
CA VAL A 57 -10.33 14.30 -2.24
C VAL A 57 -9.16 13.90 -1.35
N PHE A 58 -8.07 13.49 -1.98
CA PHE A 58 -6.76 13.38 -1.33
C PHE A 58 -6.09 14.75 -1.33
N ASP A 59 -5.78 15.20 -0.14
CA ASP A 59 -5.16 16.47 0.16
C ASP A 59 -3.69 16.18 0.54
N LEU A 60 -2.76 16.40 -0.40
CA LEU A 60 -1.35 16.07 -0.26
C LEU A 60 -0.57 17.30 0.20
N SER A 61 -0.04 17.27 1.43
CA SER A 61 0.88 18.30 1.94
C SER A 61 2.18 18.39 1.10
N PRO A 62 2.97 19.46 1.20
CA PRO A 62 4.30 19.51 0.59
C PRO A 62 5.16 18.30 0.99
N GLY A 63 5.78 17.63 0.03
CA GLY A 63 6.54 16.40 0.26
C GLY A 63 5.69 15.15 0.55
N ALA A 64 4.35 15.25 0.52
CA ALA A 64 3.48 14.12 0.82
C ALA A 64 3.57 13.01 -0.23
N ARG A 65 3.39 11.78 0.23
CA ARG A 65 3.33 10.57 -0.59
C ARG A 65 1.99 9.87 -0.39
N LEU A 66 1.23 9.73 -1.46
CA LEU A 66 0.00 8.95 -1.47
C LEU A 66 0.28 7.58 -2.09
N TRP A 67 -0.11 6.53 -1.38
CA TRP A 67 -0.21 5.17 -1.91
C TRP A 67 -1.66 4.75 -1.93
N PHE A 68 -2.09 4.15 -3.02
CA PHE A 68 -3.44 3.64 -3.16
C PHE A 68 -3.47 2.38 -3.98
N LYS A 69 -4.54 1.60 -3.82
CA LYS A 69 -4.79 0.39 -4.57
C LYS A 69 -6.22 0.43 -5.09
N THR A 70 -6.46 -0.07 -6.28
CA THR A 70 -7.82 -0.16 -6.83
C THR A 70 -8.45 -1.47 -6.39
N GLN A 71 -9.74 -1.44 -6.08
CA GLN A 71 -10.49 -2.65 -5.79
C GLN A 71 -11.09 -3.12 -7.12
N SER A 72 -10.36 -3.97 -7.83
CA SER A 72 -10.93 -4.78 -8.90
C SER A 72 -10.86 -6.25 -8.47
N GLU A 73 -11.99 -6.96 -8.56
CA GLU A 73 -12.03 -8.43 -8.45
C GLU A 73 -11.50 -9.12 -9.73
N SER A 74 -10.92 -8.35 -10.66
CA SER A 74 -10.40 -8.81 -11.96
C SER A 74 -8.91 -8.54 -12.13
N ALA A 75 -8.37 -9.01 -13.26
CA ALA A 75 -7.02 -8.77 -13.79
C ALA A 75 -6.62 -7.28 -13.95
N ASP A 76 -7.50 -6.33 -13.61
CA ASP A 76 -7.29 -4.88 -13.70
C ASP A 76 -6.99 -4.22 -12.34
N ALA A 77 -6.61 -5.01 -11.33
CA ALA A 77 -6.15 -4.45 -10.07
C ALA A 77 -4.84 -3.66 -10.30
N HIS A 78 -4.77 -2.43 -9.78
CA HIS A 78 -3.61 -1.56 -9.90
C HIS A 78 -3.22 -1.03 -8.53
N GLN A 79 -1.92 -0.78 -8.36
CA GLN A 79 -1.39 -0.03 -7.25
C GLN A 79 -0.75 1.25 -7.77
N GLY A 80 -1.04 2.36 -7.10
CA GLY A 80 -0.55 3.68 -7.47
C GLY A 80 0.25 4.33 -6.34
N ILE A 81 1.23 5.13 -6.74
CA ILE A 81 1.96 6.06 -5.89
C ILE A 81 1.92 7.45 -6.50
N CYS A 82 1.66 8.48 -5.69
CA CYS A 82 1.78 9.88 -6.06
C CYS A 82 2.71 10.59 -5.07
N LEU A 83 3.62 11.42 -5.58
CA LEU A 83 4.54 12.24 -4.79
C LEU A 83 4.32 13.71 -5.08
N ASN A 84 3.97 14.47 -4.04
CA ASN A 84 3.90 15.93 -4.11
C ASN A 84 5.29 16.54 -3.85
N ARG A 85 5.89 17.10 -4.90
CA ARG A 85 7.17 17.82 -4.84
C ARG A 85 6.99 19.34 -4.80
N SER A 86 5.75 19.81 -4.91
CA SER A 86 5.42 21.23 -4.80
C SER A 86 5.65 21.73 -3.37
N PRO A 87 6.06 23.00 -3.19
CA PRO A 87 6.03 23.65 -1.89
C PRO A 87 4.61 23.92 -1.37
N ALA A 88 3.58 23.68 -2.19
CA ALA A 88 2.18 23.87 -1.87
C ALA A 88 1.42 22.54 -1.75
N LYS A 89 0.25 22.59 -1.09
CA LYS A 89 -0.68 21.47 -1.03
C LYS A 89 -1.26 21.18 -2.41
N ILE A 90 -1.34 19.90 -2.79
CA ILE A 90 -1.97 19.45 -4.04
C ILE A 90 -3.21 18.62 -3.72
N ARG A 91 -4.28 18.83 -4.49
CA ARG A 91 -5.54 18.07 -4.37
C ARG A 91 -5.68 17.09 -5.53
N LEU A 92 -5.85 15.81 -5.19
CA LEU A 92 -6.22 14.75 -6.13
C LEU A 92 -7.63 14.30 -5.83
N GLN A 93 -8.52 14.29 -6.82
CA GLN A 93 -9.89 13.84 -6.66
C GLN A 93 -10.06 12.44 -7.23
N VAL A 94 -10.81 11.60 -6.51
CA VAL A 94 -11.32 10.33 -7.06
C VAL A 94 -12.57 10.66 -7.85
N ASN A 95 -12.49 10.75 -9.17
CA ASN A 95 -13.60 11.22 -10.00
C ASN A 95 -14.12 10.19 -11.01
N GLN A 96 -13.49 9.03 -11.09
CA GLN A 96 -13.88 7.96 -12.00
C GLN A 96 -13.79 6.59 -11.31
N GLU A 97 -14.70 5.69 -11.68
CA GLU A 97 -14.67 4.28 -11.27
C GLU A 97 -13.62 3.46 -12.02
N LYS A 98 -13.15 4.00 -13.15
CA LYS A 98 -12.16 3.39 -14.04
C LYS A 98 -10.90 4.26 -14.09
N GLN A 99 -9.82 3.69 -14.61
CA GLN A 99 -8.59 4.42 -14.85
C GLN A 99 -8.86 5.63 -15.77
N PRO A 100 -8.30 6.81 -15.48
CA PRO A 100 -7.52 7.15 -14.28
C PRO A 100 -8.40 7.52 -13.08
N TRP A 101 -8.33 6.69 -12.03
CA TRP A 101 -9.15 6.87 -10.82
C TRP A 101 -8.90 8.18 -10.09
N VAL A 102 -7.65 8.66 -10.09
CA VAL A 102 -7.24 9.90 -9.43
C VAL A 102 -6.82 10.95 -10.46
N SER A 103 -7.31 12.16 -10.27
CA SER A 103 -7.00 13.31 -11.13
C SER A 103 -6.62 14.56 -10.30
N PRO A 104 -5.53 15.25 -10.65
CA PRO A 104 -5.15 16.49 -9.99
C PRO A 104 -6.04 17.64 -10.44
N LYS A 105 -6.33 18.57 -9.54
CA LYS A 105 -6.94 19.87 -9.87
C LYS A 105 -5.88 20.91 -10.21
N LEU A 106 -5.06 20.62 -11.23
CA LEU A 106 -3.98 21.49 -11.70
C LEU A 106 -4.05 21.59 -13.23
N GLU A 107 -3.94 22.80 -13.77
CA GLU A 107 -4.04 23.04 -15.21
C GLU A 107 -2.82 22.54 -15.99
N THR A 108 -1.68 22.33 -15.34
CA THR A 108 -0.38 22.07 -15.97
C THR A 108 0.08 20.63 -15.81
N CYS A 109 -0.86 19.69 -15.87
CA CYS A 109 -0.61 18.27 -15.82
C CYS A 109 -0.67 17.66 -17.21
N SER A 110 0.22 16.69 -17.47
CA SER A 110 0.05 15.78 -18.59
C SER A 110 -1.25 15.01 -18.44
N GLN A 111 -1.72 14.38 -19.52
CA GLN A 111 -2.63 13.26 -19.37
C GLN A 111 -1.87 12.06 -18.80
N TRP A 112 -2.59 11.06 -18.31
CA TRP A 112 -2.00 9.77 -17.99
C TRP A 112 -1.46 9.14 -19.27
N GLN A 113 -0.15 8.89 -19.32
CA GLN A 113 0.53 8.25 -20.44
C GLN A 113 1.49 7.20 -19.86
N ASP A 114 1.44 5.98 -20.39
CA ASP A 114 2.27 4.85 -19.92
C ASP A 114 2.22 4.68 -18.39
N ASN A 115 1.00 4.70 -17.84
CA ASN A 115 0.74 4.61 -16.40
C ASN A 115 1.40 5.69 -15.55
N LYS A 116 1.78 6.83 -16.15
CA LYS A 116 2.40 7.96 -15.48
C LYS A 116 1.63 9.25 -15.72
N LEU A 117 1.54 10.06 -14.68
CA LEU A 117 1.00 11.41 -14.71
C LEU A 117 2.02 12.35 -14.09
N GLN A 118 2.32 13.45 -14.78
CA GLN A 118 3.26 14.45 -14.28
C GLN A 118 2.70 15.85 -14.42
N CYS A 119 2.72 16.61 -13.34
CA CYS A 119 2.42 18.04 -13.35
C CYS A 119 3.72 18.81 -13.19
N THR A 120 3.92 19.83 -14.02
CA THR A 120 5.14 20.64 -13.99
C THR A 120 4.84 22.10 -13.72
N GLU A 121 5.78 22.78 -13.10
CA GLU A 121 5.72 24.24 -12.98
C GLU A 121 5.90 24.88 -14.36
N PRO A 122 5.02 25.81 -14.78
CA PRO A 122 5.03 26.38 -16.14
C PRO A 122 6.34 27.02 -16.57
N LYS A 123 7.09 27.60 -15.62
CA LYS A 123 8.29 28.39 -15.90
C LYS A 123 9.57 27.57 -15.85
N THR A 124 9.67 26.64 -14.92
CA THR A 124 10.90 25.89 -14.64
C THR A 124 10.86 24.47 -15.21
N HIS A 125 9.69 24.01 -15.63
CA HIS A 125 9.39 22.61 -15.99
C HIS A 125 9.73 21.60 -14.87
N GLN A 126 9.95 22.07 -13.64
CA GLN A 126 10.21 21.18 -12.52
C GLN A 126 8.95 20.38 -12.17
N PRO A 127 9.08 19.08 -11.86
CA PRO A 127 7.94 18.26 -11.49
C PRO A 127 7.37 18.71 -10.14
N LEU A 128 6.10 19.09 -10.12
CA LEU A 128 5.31 19.45 -8.93
C LEU A 128 4.60 18.23 -8.35
N LEU A 129 4.09 17.36 -9.22
CA LEU A 129 3.43 16.11 -8.87
C LEU A 129 3.88 15.04 -9.84
N VAL A 130 4.21 13.85 -9.33
CA VAL A 130 4.44 12.66 -10.14
C VAL A 130 3.58 11.54 -9.58
N CYS A 131 2.73 10.94 -10.41
CA CYS A 131 1.99 9.74 -10.09
C CYS A 131 2.35 8.62 -11.06
N VAL A 132 2.44 7.39 -10.55
CA VAL A 132 2.71 6.18 -11.33
C VAL A 132 1.77 5.08 -10.88
N LEU A 133 1.28 4.29 -11.83
CA LEU A 133 0.49 3.08 -11.60
C LEU A 133 1.30 1.85 -12.02
N ALA A 134 1.11 0.74 -11.31
CA ALA A 134 1.57 -0.57 -11.72
C ALA A 134 0.40 -1.55 -11.62
N ALA A 135 0.27 -2.40 -12.64
CA ALA A 135 -0.68 -3.49 -12.61
C ALA A 135 -0.28 -4.48 -11.51
N LEU A 136 -1.23 -4.86 -10.69
CA LEU A 136 -1.10 -5.99 -9.80
C LEU A 136 -1.43 -7.21 -10.65
N THR A 137 -0.42 -7.82 -11.23
CA THR A 137 -0.56 -9.21 -11.64
C THR A 137 -0.92 -9.97 -10.37
N GLU A 138 -2.05 -10.69 -10.36
CA GLU A 138 -2.21 -11.75 -9.37
C GLU A 138 -0.93 -12.57 -9.50
N ALA A 139 -0.12 -12.58 -8.43
CA ALA A 139 0.92 -13.57 -8.32
C ALA A 139 0.17 -14.86 -8.58
N SER A 140 0.48 -15.52 -9.71
CA SER A 140 -0.19 -16.75 -10.08
C SER A 140 -0.23 -17.54 -8.80
N GLN A 141 -1.43 -17.81 -8.29
CA GLN A 141 -1.63 -18.90 -7.37
C GLN A 141 -1.31 -20.15 -8.19
N GLY A 142 -0.02 -20.32 -8.52
CA GLY A 142 0.58 -21.62 -8.44
C GLY A 142 0.24 -22.04 -7.02
N PHE A 143 -0.83 -22.82 -6.92
CA PHE A 143 -0.72 -24.09 -6.24
C PHE A 143 0.54 -24.77 -6.80
N GLU A 144 1.70 -24.28 -6.40
CA GLU A 144 2.81 -25.16 -6.18
C GLU A 144 2.27 -26.04 -5.08
N ASP A 145 1.77 -27.21 -5.49
CA ASP A 145 1.57 -28.31 -4.58
C ASP A 145 2.87 -28.41 -3.80
N ARG A 146 2.89 -27.81 -2.60
CA ARG A 146 3.84 -28.14 -1.55
C ARG A 146 3.51 -29.59 -1.20
N THR A 147 3.92 -30.51 -2.05
CA THR A 147 4.22 -31.88 -1.65
C THR A 147 5.34 -31.74 -0.64
N THR A 148 4.94 -31.60 0.62
CA THR A 148 5.79 -31.86 1.76
C THR A 148 6.17 -33.33 1.69
N SER A 149 7.20 -33.63 0.89
CA SER A 149 7.91 -34.90 0.94
C SER A 149 8.63 -34.94 2.29
N VAL A 150 7.89 -35.22 3.36
CA VAL A 150 8.46 -35.63 4.63
C VAL A 150 9.03 -37.02 4.39
N LYS A 151 10.31 -37.07 3.99
CA LYS A 151 11.06 -38.32 4.03
C LYS A 151 11.33 -38.62 5.50
N VAL A 152 10.39 -39.31 6.14
CA VAL A 152 10.56 -39.88 7.49
C VAL A 152 11.66 -40.92 7.37
N ARG A 153 12.93 -40.50 7.53
CA ARG A 153 14.02 -41.44 7.77
C ARG A 153 13.76 -42.01 9.16
N GLY A 154 13.52 -43.31 9.20
CA GLY A 154 13.22 -44.06 10.40
C GLY A 154 14.20 -43.71 11.53
N LEU A 155 13.63 -43.48 12.70
CA LEU A 155 14.33 -43.32 13.96
C LEU A 155 15.19 -44.57 14.20
N PRO A 156 16.53 -44.48 14.29
CA PRO A 156 17.25 -45.44 15.10
C PRO A 156 16.88 -45.17 16.57
N ALA A 157 16.51 -46.24 17.26
CA ALA A 157 16.18 -46.21 18.67
C ALA A 157 17.29 -45.54 19.50
N LEU A 158 16.82 -44.81 20.50
CA LEU A 158 17.50 -44.32 21.71
C LEU A 158 18.86 -44.98 21.97
N ASP A 159 19.92 -44.16 21.98
CA ASP A 159 20.86 -44.08 23.10
C ASP A 159 21.76 -42.83 22.96
N GLU A 160 22.00 -42.17 24.09
CA GLU A 160 22.96 -41.08 24.39
C GLU A 160 22.45 -39.61 24.39
N PRO A 161 22.67 -38.86 25.50
CA PRO A 161 22.21 -37.49 25.69
C PRO A 161 23.26 -36.48 25.20
N ASN A 162 23.21 -36.08 23.94
CA ASN A 162 23.90 -34.88 23.46
C ASN A 162 22.89 -33.77 23.17
N LEU A 163 22.47 -33.09 24.24
CA LEU A 163 21.54 -31.95 24.23
C LEU A 163 22.11 -30.66 23.60
N ALA A 164 23.29 -30.70 22.98
CA ALA A 164 23.87 -29.54 22.28
C ALA A 164 23.55 -29.50 20.77
N GLY A 165 23.07 -30.61 20.19
CA GLY A 165 22.84 -30.73 18.74
C GLY A 165 21.42 -30.42 18.28
N PHE A 166 20.45 -30.40 19.19
CA PHE A 166 19.03 -30.22 18.85
C PHE A 166 18.60 -28.75 18.84
N GLU A 167 19.17 -27.92 19.73
CA GLU A 167 18.93 -26.47 19.75
C GLU A 167 19.57 -25.76 18.53
N ALA A 168 20.65 -26.31 17.97
CA ALA A 168 21.29 -25.78 16.77
C ALA A 168 20.51 -26.03 15.47
N LYS A 169 19.56 -26.98 15.47
CA LYS A 169 18.83 -27.39 14.26
C LYS A 169 17.43 -26.80 14.13
N LEU A 170 16.91 -26.23 15.22
CA LEU A 170 15.66 -25.46 15.24
C LEU A 170 15.91 -23.94 15.07
N ALA A 171 17.17 -23.49 15.18
CA ALA A 171 17.56 -22.07 15.22
C ALA A 171 17.97 -21.46 13.87
N ALA A 172 17.80 -22.18 12.76
CA ALA A 172 18.23 -21.69 11.45
C ALA A 172 17.23 -22.07 10.36
N GLU A 173 15.96 -21.71 10.55
CA GLU A 173 15.12 -21.40 9.39
C GLU A 173 15.60 -20.02 8.90
N THR A 174 16.68 -20.02 8.12
CA THR A 174 17.23 -18.80 7.53
C THR A 174 16.22 -18.28 6.53
N ILE A 175 15.57 -17.16 6.87
CA ILE A 175 14.70 -16.44 5.96
C ILE A 175 15.55 -16.08 4.73
N ASP A 176 15.14 -16.57 3.56
CA ASP A 176 15.76 -16.21 2.30
C ASP A 176 15.46 -14.74 2.00
N VAL A 177 16.50 -13.91 2.13
CA VAL A 177 16.39 -12.45 1.96
C VAL A 177 15.98 -12.10 0.53
N ASP A 178 16.42 -12.89 -0.46
CA ASP A 178 16.11 -12.62 -1.86
C ASP A 178 14.61 -12.86 -2.13
N SER A 179 14.06 -13.96 -1.62
CA SER A 179 12.61 -14.24 -1.66
C SER A 179 11.78 -13.14 -0.97
N VAL A 180 12.26 -12.62 0.17
CA VAL A 180 11.62 -11.49 0.85
C VAL A 180 11.62 -10.24 -0.04
N VAL A 181 12.75 -9.91 -0.66
CA VAL A 181 12.89 -8.75 -1.54
C VAL A 181 12.02 -8.89 -2.79
N ASP A 182 11.92 -10.09 -3.36
CA ASP A 182 11.07 -10.38 -4.52
C ASP A 182 9.59 -10.05 -4.24
N THR A 183 9.11 -10.31 -3.02
CA THR A 183 7.73 -9.93 -2.63
C THR A 183 7.50 -8.42 -2.59
N MET A 184 8.57 -7.63 -2.45
CA MET A 184 8.53 -6.17 -2.41
C MET A 184 8.83 -5.52 -3.77
N GLN A 185 9.18 -6.31 -4.79
CA GLN A 185 9.75 -5.80 -6.04
C GLN A 185 8.82 -4.79 -6.75
N LEU A 186 7.51 -5.06 -6.79
CA LEU A 186 6.53 -4.14 -7.35
C LEU A 186 6.53 -2.77 -6.66
N ASP A 187 6.60 -2.76 -5.33
CA ASP A 187 6.64 -1.52 -4.55
C ASP A 187 7.95 -0.77 -4.77
N ILE A 188 9.07 -1.51 -4.85
CA ILE A 188 10.40 -0.96 -5.13
C ILE A 188 10.41 -0.28 -6.50
N ASP A 189 9.83 -0.92 -7.52
CA ASP A 189 9.75 -0.39 -8.88
C ASP A 189 8.84 0.85 -8.97
N LEU A 190 7.72 0.86 -8.23
CA LEU A 190 6.88 2.05 -8.09
C LEU A 190 7.66 3.20 -7.44
N CYS A 191 8.36 2.95 -6.34
CA CYS A 191 9.20 3.95 -5.69
C CYS A 191 10.28 4.51 -6.65
N ARG A 192 10.88 3.65 -7.48
CA ARG A 192 11.93 4.03 -8.44
C ARG A 192 11.36 4.87 -9.57
N SER A 193 10.13 4.56 -10.00
CA SER A 193 9.44 5.27 -11.07
C SER A 193 9.08 6.71 -10.70
N VAL A 194 8.73 6.97 -9.43
CA VAL A 194 8.48 8.34 -8.94
C VAL A 194 9.75 9.08 -8.55
N ASN A 195 10.81 8.36 -8.15
CA ASN A 195 12.11 8.92 -7.76
C ASN A 195 13.24 8.23 -8.52
N PRO A 196 13.46 8.59 -9.81
CA PRO A 196 14.55 8.01 -10.58
C PRO A 196 15.88 8.40 -9.93
N SER A 197 16.54 7.43 -9.31
CA SER A 197 17.90 7.55 -8.79
C SER A 197 18.73 6.41 -9.33
N ALA A 198 19.95 6.71 -9.78
CA ALA A 198 20.92 5.71 -10.23
C ALA A 198 21.76 5.15 -9.08
N LYS A 199 21.60 5.67 -7.86
CA LYS A 199 22.39 5.26 -6.70
C LYS A 199 21.78 4.02 -6.06
N ALA A 200 22.64 3.03 -5.79
CA ALA A 200 22.28 1.92 -4.91
C ALA A 200 22.07 2.44 -3.48
N ILE A 201 21.02 1.95 -2.83
CA ILE A 201 20.73 2.20 -1.40
C ILE A 201 20.83 0.87 -0.68
N ASP A 202 21.57 0.87 0.42
CA ASP A 202 21.71 -0.28 1.29
C ASP A 202 20.90 0.00 2.57
N LEU A 203 19.93 -0.88 2.83
CA LEU A 203 19.08 -0.81 4.00
C LEU A 203 19.38 -1.99 4.92
N SER A 204 19.48 -1.70 6.22
CA SER A 204 19.48 -2.70 7.28
C SER A 204 18.14 -2.62 8.01
N TRP A 205 17.55 -3.76 8.32
CA TRP A 205 16.31 -3.83 9.10
C TRP A 205 16.37 -4.89 10.19
N GLN A 206 15.58 -4.68 11.23
CA GLN A 206 15.44 -5.63 12.35
C GLN A 206 14.03 -6.21 12.33
N VAL A 207 13.96 -7.51 12.61
CA VAL A 207 12.72 -8.28 12.62
C VAL A 207 12.52 -8.84 14.03
N VAL A 208 11.33 -8.64 14.59
CA VAL A 208 10.89 -9.24 15.84
C VAL A 208 9.53 -9.84 15.59
N ASP A 209 9.36 -11.14 15.88
CA ASP A 209 8.12 -11.89 15.69
C ASP A 209 7.53 -11.78 14.27
N GLY A 210 8.40 -11.82 13.24
CA GLY A 210 8.00 -11.70 11.84
C GLY A 210 7.60 -10.29 11.40
N VAL A 211 7.78 -9.28 12.25
CA VAL A 211 7.47 -7.87 11.97
C VAL A 211 8.75 -7.04 11.94
N VAL A 212 8.88 -6.20 10.91
CA VAL A 212 9.99 -5.24 10.82
C VAL A 212 9.81 -4.12 11.85
N THR A 213 10.70 -4.04 12.84
CA THR A 213 10.65 -3.06 13.93
C THR A 213 11.47 -1.81 13.65
N SER A 214 12.57 -1.94 12.92
CA SER A 214 13.42 -0.83 12.53
C SER A 214 13.99 -1.02 11.13
N VAL A 215 14.21 0.10 10.43
CA VAL A 215 14.86 0.17 9.12
C VAL A 215 15.79 1.37 9.15
N SER A 216 17.05 1.17 8.83
CA SER A 216 18.06 2.22 8.78
C SER A 216 18.91 2.12 7.52
N PRO A 217 19.22 3.26 6.86
CA PRO A 217 20.22 3.29 5.81
C PRO A 217 21.61 3.03 6.38
N THR A 218 22.50 2.44 5.58
CA THR A 218 23.90 2.26 5.97
C THR A 218 24.56 3.63 6.22
N PRO A 219 25.39 3.79 7.28
CA PRO A 219 25.94 5.09 7.69
C PRO A 219 26.68 5.86 6.60
N SER A 220 27.30 5.16 5.65
CA SER A 220 28.01 5.73 4.50
C SER A 220 27.11 6.51 3.53
N GLN A 221 25.79 6.30 3.57
CA GLN A 221 24.82 6.90 2.65
C GLN A 221 24.10 8.12 3.24
N LEU A 222 24.44 8.55 4.46
CA LEU A 222 23.81 9.70 5.14
C LEU A 222 24.48 11.06 4.83
N SER A 223 25.71 11.05 4.31
CA SER A 223 26.58 12.25 4.27
C SER A 223 26.57 13.06 2.96
N SER A 224 25.84 12.64 1.91
CA SER A 224 25.84 13.32 0.60
C SER A 224 24.48 13.33 -0.12
N ARG A 225 23.40 13.64 0.61
CA ARG A 225 22.05 13.47 0.07
C ARG A 225 21.53 14.71 -0.65
N GLU A 226 21.27 14.52 -1.94
CA GLU A 226 20.38 15.38 -2.72
C GLU A 226 18.91 15.13 -2.31
N ALA A 227 18.03 16.09 -2.55
CA ALA A 227 16.61 15.98 -2.18
C ALA A 227 15.92 14.72 -2.78
N ASN A 228 16.28 14.34 -4.01
CA ASN A 228 15.75 13.13 -4.67
C ASN A 228 16.15 11.83 -3.96
N ASP A 229 17.36 11.76 -3.41
CA ASP A 229 17.84 10.59 -2.68
C ASP A 229 17.10 10.41 -1.35
N ASN A 230 16.69 11.52 -0.71
CA ASN A 230 15.83 11.46 0.48
C ASN A 230 14.45 10.88 0.16
N TYR A 231 13.79 11.34 -0.92
CA TYR A 231 12.49 10.80 -1.32
C TYR A 231 12.56 9.32 -1.70
N TRP A 232 13.62 8.91 -2.41
CA TRP A 232 13.86 7.51 -2.75
C TRP A 232 14.02 6.64 -1.50
N LEU A 233 14.88 7.06 -0.57
CA LEU A 233 15.08 6.34 0.69
C LEU A 233 13.82 6.26 1.55
N GLU A 234 13.11 7.37 1.72
CA GLU A 234 11.86 7.40 2.49
C GLU A 234 10.80 6.49 1.89
N CYS A 235 10.79 6.35 0.56
CA CYS A 235 9.93 5.42 -0.14
C CYS A 235 10.29 3.97 0.19
N LEU A 236 11.55 3.58 -0.03
CA LEU A 236 12.03 2.22 0.28
C LEU A 236 11.86 1.85 1.76
N THR A 237 12.17 2.78 2.66
CA THR A 237 11.99 2.57 4.12
C THR A 237 10.54 2.21 4.45
N SER A 238 9.57 2.82 3.76
CA SER A 238 8.16 2.53 3.96
C SER A 238 7.74 1.18 3.38
N VAL A 239 8.37 0.74 2.30
CA VAL A 239 8.14 -0.58 1.70
C VAL A 239 8.61 -1.66 2.68
N VAL A 240 9.86 -1.57 3.14
CA VAL A 240 10.47 -2.54 4.06
C VAL A 240 9.72 -2.61 5.39
N LYS A 241 9.35 -1.46 5.99
CA LYS A 241 8.57 -1.43 7.25
C LYS A 241 7.22 -2.13 7.17
N LYS A 242 6.70 -2.39 5.97
CA LYS A 242 5.39 -3.02 5.76
C LYS A 242 5.49 -4.41 5.16
N CYS A 243 6.70 -4.92 4.96
CA CYS A 243 6.90 -6.33 4.68
C CYS A 243 6.47 -7.15 5.91
N ASN A 244 5.45 -7.98 5.74
CA ASN A 244 5.03 -8.92 6.78
C ASN A 244 5.73 -10.26 6.53
N LEU A 245 6.76 -10.54 7.31
CA LEU A 245 7.57 -11.75 7.16
C LEU A 245 6.87 -12.98 7.75
N SER A 246 5.89 -12.79 8.64
CA SER A 246 5.06 -13.90 9.16
C SER A 246 4.20 -14.58 8.09
N ALA A 247 4.01 -13.95 6.92
CA ALA A 247 3.30 -14.56 5.80
C ALA A 247 4.19 -15.49 4.94
N LEU A 248 5.50 -15.52 5.22
CA LEU A 248 6.49 -16.28 4.44
C LEU A 248 6.98 -17.56 5.14
N SER A 249 6.74 -17.67 6.46
CA SER A 249 6.95 -18.89 7.27
C SER A 249 5.71 -19.79 7.22
#